data_AF-A0A973GBN7-F1
#
_entry.id   AF-A0A973GBN7-F1
#
_cell.length_a   1.000
_cell.length_b   1.000
_cell.length_c   1.000
_cell.angle_alpha   90.00
_cell.angle_beta   90.00
_cell.angle_gamma   90.00
#
_symmetry.space_group_name_H-M   'P 1'
#
loop_
_entity.id
_entity.type
_entity.pdbx_description
1 polymer ?
#
loop_
_entity_poly.entity_id
_entity_poly.type
_entity_poly.pdbx_seq_one_letter_code
_entity_poly.pdbx_strand_id
1 'polypeptide(L)'
;MTSAAGARDTQAGSPVVVLIGPPGAGKTSVGAALAALLGASLRDTDADVEAAAGRSAAEIFVDDGETRFRDLEADAVSAALASHDGVLAIGGGAVMDPRSEAALASYAAHGGVVVFLDVSLAHAGPRVGFNQARPLSLGNLRAQWQTLMAARRPVYSRLATHHVSTDGTTPAQVADQVAALLRATTHAPEAPRE
;
A
#
# COMPACT_ATOMS: atom_id res chain seq x y z
N MET A 1 -37.69 -20.14 6.95
CA MET A 1 -37.49 -18.76 7.47
C MET A 1 -36.01 -18.61 7.77
N THR A 2 -35.38 -17.69 7.07
CA THR A 2 -33.94 -17.59 6.80
C THR A 2 -33.12 -17.35 8.06
N SER A 3 -32.06 -18.16 8.20
CA SER A 3 -31.01 -18.10 9.22
C SER A 3 -30.35 -16.72 9.25
N ALA A 4 -30.27 -16.14 10.44
CA ALA A 4 -29.49 -14.94 10.72
C ALA A 4 -28.01 -15.23 10.41
N ALA A 5 -27.42 -14.44 9.51
CA ALA A 5 -25.99 -14.40 9.30
C ALA A 5 -25.34 -13.92 10.60
N GLY A 6 -24.44 -14.75 11.14
CA GLY A 6 -23.67 -14.42 12.33
C GLY A 6 -22.90 -13.12 12.13
N ALA A 7 -23.13 -12.17 13.02
CA ALA A 7 -22.25 -11.04 13.22
C ALA A 7 -20.85 -11.59 13.53
N ARG A 8 -19.86 -11.25 12.69
CA ARG A 8 -18.47 -11.55 13.01
C ARG A 8 -18.12 -10.75 14.26
N ASP A 9 -17.63 -11.44 15.29
CA ASP A 9 -17.04 -10.83 16.47
C ASP A 9 -16.04 -9.75 16.04
N THR A 10 -16.23 -8.54 16.56
CA THR A 10 -15.41 -7.37 16.25
C THR A 10 -14.11 -7.47 17.05
N GLN A 11 -13.21 -8.36 16.62
CA GLN A 11 -11.80 -8.24 16.97
C GLN A 11 -11.35 -6.86 16.47
N ALA A 12 -10.72 -6.04 17.32
CA ALA A 12 -10.09 -4.80 16.86
C ALA A 12 -9.15 -5.15 15.69
N GLY A 13 -9.55 -4.81 14.47
CA GLY A 13 -9.10 -5.57 13.31
C GLY A 13 -7.79 -5.05 12.76
N SER A 14 -6.92 -6.00 12.43
CA SER A 14 -5.77 -5.79 11.55
C SER A 14 -6.23 -5.82 10.09
N PRO A 15 -5.55 -5.14 9.15
CA PRO A 15 -6.00 -5.08 7.77
C PRO A 15 -6.14 -6.47 7.15
N VAL A 16 -7.14 -6.66 6.28
CA VAL A 16 -7.21 -7.90 5.47
C VAL A 16 -6.10 -7.96 4.43
N VAL A 17 -5.60 -6.81 4.01
CA VAL A 17 -4.49 -6.67 3.06
C VAL A 17 -3.88 -5.29 3.14
N VAL A 18 -2.55 -5.25 3.01
CA VAL A 18 -1.77 -4.01 2.92
C VAL A 18 -1.18 -3.90 1.51
N LEU A 19 -1.40 -2.77 0.84
CA LEU A 19 -0.88 -2.47 -0.49
C LEU A 19 0.31 -1.51 -0.36
N ILE A 20 1.49 -1.97 -0.78
CA ILE A 20 2.72 -1.18 -0.85
C ILE A 20 3.18 -1.03 -2.30
N GLY A 21 4.00 -0.02 -2.58
CA GLY A 21 4.58 0.19 -3.91
C GLY A 21 4.84 1.65 -4.22
N PRO A 22 5.60 1.95 -5.29
CA PRO A 22 5.96 3.31 -5.64
C PRO A 22 4.74 4.18 -5.99
N PRO A 23 4.91 5.50 -6.06
CA PRO A 23 3.93 6.38 -6.70
C PRO A 23 3.57 5.86 -8.10
N GLY A 24 2.28 5.89 -8.45
CA GLY A 24 1.81 5.42 -9.77
C GLY A 24 1.55 3.92 -9.86
N ALA A 25 1.90 3.14 -8.84
CA ALA A 25 1.55 1.71 -8.78
C ALA A 25 0.04 1.45 -8.66
N GLY A 26 -0.77 2.49 -8.42
CA GLY A 26 -2.22 2.38 -8.38
C GLY A 26 -2.79 1.91 -7.04
N LYS A 27 -2.04 2.01 -5.93
CA LYS A 27 -2.47 1.61 -4.58
C LYS A 27 -3.89 2.09 -4.22
N THR A 28 -4.19 3.37 -4.41
CA THR A 28 -5.52 3.93 -4.11
C THR A 28 -6.61 3.38 -5.03
N SER A 29 -6.36 3.30 -6.34
CA SER A 29 -7.36 2.81 -7.31
C SER A 29 -7.60 1.30 -7.21
N VAL A 30 -6.53 0.52 -7.06
CA VAL A 30 -6.60 -0.93 -6.82
C VAL A 30 -7.23 -1.19 -5.47
N GLY A 31 -6.86 -0.42 -4.44
CA GLY A 31 -7.43 -0.52 -3.10
C GLY A 31 -8.92 -0.27 -3.08
N ALA A 32 -9.40 0.74 -3.83
CA ALA A 32 -10.83 1.04 -3.93
C ALA A 32 -11.60 -0.09 -4.64
N ALA A 33 -11.07 -0.60 -5.76
CA ALA A 33 -11.68 -1.72 -6.47
C ALA A 33 -11.70 -3.00 -5.61
N LEU A 34 -10.61 -3.26 -4.89
CA LEU A 34 -10.49 -4.42 -4.00
C LEU A 34 -11.41 -4.32 -2.79
N ALA A 35 -11.49 -3.14 -2.16
CA ALA A 35 -12.39 -2.89 -1.04
C ALA A 35 -13.85 -3.12 -1.44
N ALA A 36 -14.26 -2.61 -2.61
CA ALA A 36 -15.59 -2.86 -3.17
C ALA A 36 -15.84 -4.36 -3.43
N LEU A 37 -14.86 -5.07 -3.99
CA LEU A 37 -14.95 -6.51 -4.27
C LEU A 37 -15.07 -7.35 -2.99
N LEU A 38 -14.39 -6.94 -1.92
CA LEU A 38 -14.39 -7.65 -0.63
C LEU A 38 -15.54 -7.23 0.30
N GLY A 39 -16.27 -6.17 -0.03
CA GLY A 39 -17.24 -5.56 0.88
C GLY A 39 -16.58 -4.96 2.14
N ALA A 40 -15.36 -4.43 1.99
CA ALA A 40 -14.55 -3.86 3.06
C ALA A 40 -14.33 -2.35 2.88
N SER A 41 -13.80 -1.68 3.89
CA SER A 41 -13.39 -0.28 3.83
C SER A 41 -11.98 -0.15 3.22
N LEU A 42 -11.69 1.00 2.61
CA LEU A 42 -10.34 1.40 2.20
C LEU A 42 -9.85 2.50 3.14
N ARG A 43 -8.58 2.39 3.58
CA ARG A 43 -7.85 3.45 4.26
C ARG A 43 -6.55 3.72 3.52
N ASP A 44 -6.19 4.99 3.36
CA ASP A 44 -4.97 5.44 2.69
C ASP A 44 -4.15 6.30 3.68
N THR A 45 -2.92 5.88 3.99
CA THR A 45 -2.11 6.59 4.99
C THR A 45 -1.63 7.96 4.52
N ASP A 46 -1.53 8.20 3.20
CA ASP A 46 -1.21 9.55 2.70
C ASP A 46 -2.36 10.51 3.07
N ALA A 47 -3.62 10.06 2.94
CA ALA A 47 -4.79 10.82 3.36
C ALA A 47 -4.88 11.01 4.88
N ASP A 48 -4.47 10.01 5.67
CA ASP A 48 -4.41 10.13 7.13
C ASP A 48 -3.41 11.23 7.57
N VAL A 49 -2.23 11.27 6.95
CA VAL A 49 -1.19 12.27 7.23
C VAL A 49 -1.70 13.67 6.91
N GLU A 50 -2.29 13.87 5.73
CA GLU A 50 -2.84 15.16 5.33
C GLU A 50 -3.99 15.61 6.23
N ALA A 51 -4.90 14.69 6.59
CA ALA A 51 -6.01 14.97 7.49
C ALA A 51 -5.53 15.35 8.90
N ALA A 52 -4.52 14.66 9.44
CA ALA A 52 -3.97 14.95 10.75
C ALA A 52 -3.20 16.28 10.78
N ALA A 53 -2.51 16.62 9.68
CA ALA A 53 -1.73 17.86 9.58
C ALA A 53 -2.55 19.07 9.14
N GLY A 54 -3.74 18.87 8.57
CA GLY A 54 -4.56 19.93 7.96
C GLY A 54 -3.90 20.61 6.76
N ARG A 55 -2.89 19.96 6.16
CA ARG A 55 -2.01 20.46 5.09
C ARG A 55 -1.69 19.31 4.15
N SER A 56 -1.42 19.64 2.89
CA SER A 56 -0.99 18.64 1.90
C SER A 56 0.40 18.07 2.23
N ALA A 57 0.69 16.86 1.74
CA ALA A 57 2.00 16.25 1.88
C ALA A 57 3.13 17.16 1.34
N ALA A 58 2.86 17.89 0.26
CA ALA A 58 3.81 18.83 -0.33
C ALA A 58 4.12 20.01 0.60
N GLU A 59 3.11 20.60 1.24
CA GLU A 59 3.29 21.69 2.20
C GLU A 59 4.07 21.23 3.42
N ILE A 60 3.74 20.06 3.99
CA ILE A 60 4.48 19.48 5.12
C ILE A 60 5.95 19.28 4.76
N PHE A 61 6.22 18.76 3.56
CA PHE A 61 7.59 18.50 3.12
C PHE A 61 8.40 19.80 2.93
N VAL A 62 7.78 20.86 2.44
CA VAL A 62 8.41 22.16 2.22
C VAL A 62 8.64 22.91 3.54
N ASP A 63 7.65 22.94 4.41
CA ASP A 63 7.66 23.75 5.62
C ASP A 63 8.37 23.05 6.80
N ASP A 64 8.13 21.74 6.95
CA ASP A 64 8.58 20.97 8.12
C ASP A 64 9.74 20.01 7.78
N GLY A 65 9.98 19.75 6.49
CA GLY A 65 11.06 18.90 5.99
C GLY A 65 10.74 17.40 5.97
N GLU A 66 11.62 16.64 5.30
CA GLU A 66 11.43 15.20 5.07
C GLU A 66 11.34 14.39 6.36
N THR A 67 12.17 14.69 7.36
CA THR A 67 12.18 13.94 8.63
C THR A 67 10.82 14.00 9.32
N ARG A 68 10.22 15.19 9.43
CA ARG A 68 8.90 15.34 10.03
C ARG A 68 7.82 14.63 9.23
N PHE A 69 7.90 14.69 7.90
CA PHE A 69 6.96 13.96 7.04
C PHE A 69 7.06 12.44 7.24
N ARG A 70 8.28 11.89 7.35
CA ARG A 70 8.49 10.45 7.63
C ARG A 70 7.98 10.05 9.01
N ASP A 71 8.12 10.92 10.02
CA ASP A 71 7.53 10.69 11.34
C ASP A 71 6.01 10.54 11.28
N LEU A 72 5.34 11.44 10.56
CA LEU A 72 3.89 11.39 10.38
C LEU A 72 3.45 10.15 9.60
N GLU A 73 4.17 9.77 8.54
CA GLU A 73 3.91 8.52 7.80
C GLU A 73 4.03 7.30 8.72
N ALA A 74 5.07 7.21 9.55
CA ALA A 74 5.28 6.08 10.44
C ALA A 74 4.18 5.94 11.51
N ASP A 75 3.74 7.07 12.07
CA ASP A 75 2.64 7.10 13.02
C ASP A 75 1.32 6.68 12.35
N ALA A 76 1.06 7.17 11.13
CA ALA A 76 -0.13 6.80 10.35
C ALA A 76 -0.16 5.30 10.01
N VAL A 77 0.97 4.73 9.56
CA VAL A 77 1.10 3.29 9.29
C VAL A 77 0.82 2.47 10.55
N SER A 78 1.44 2.83 11.68
CA SER A 78 1.27 2.12 12.94
C SER A 78 -0.18 2.16 13.43
N ALA A 79 -0.82 3.33 13.36
CA ALA A 79 -2.22 3.50 13.73
C ALA A 79 -3.15 2.68 12.81
N ALA A 80 -2.91 2.69 11.50
CA ALA A 80 -3.72 1.96 10.54
C ALA A 80 -3.60 0.44 10.71
N LEU A 81 -2.39 -0.08 10.91
CA LEU A 81 -2.17 -1.52 11.16
C LEU A 81 -2.86 -2.02 12.43
N ALA A 82 -3.01 -1.15 13.44
CA ALA A 82 -3.60 -1.52 14.72
C ALA A 82 -5.14 -1.40 14.78
N SER A 83 -5.76 -0.68 13.83
CA SER A 83 -7.17 -0.28 13.96
C SER A 83 -8.04 -0.44 12.72
N HIS A 84 -7.44 -0.72 11.56
CA HIS A 84 -8.16 -0.85 10.30
C HIS A 84 -8.31 -2.32 9.90
N ASP A 85 -9.53 -2.78 9.69
CA ASP A 85 -9.85 -4.17 9.34
C ASP A 85 -10.09 -4.39 7.83
N GLY A 86 -9.91 -3.34 7.02
CA GLY A 86 -10.16 -3.35 5.58
C GLY A 86 -8.89 -3.43 4.72
N VAL A 87 -8.98 -2.86 3.52
CA VAL A 87 -7.85 -2.69 2.61
C VAL A 87 -7.05 -1.45 3.05
N LEU A 88 -5.75 -1.62 3.28
CA LEU A 88 -4.85 -0.53 3.66
C LEU A 88 -3.91 -0.19 2.50
N ALA A 89 -3.94 1.04 2.00
CA ALA A 89 -2.93 1.58 1.09
C ALA A 89 -1.92 2.41 1.88
N ILE A 90 -0.63 2.12 1.72
CA ILE A 90 0.44 2.85 2.43
C ILE A 90 1.19 3.76 1.48
N GLY A 91 1.54 4.95 1.97
CA GLY A 91 2.36 5.95 1.30
C GLY A 91 3.62 5.34 0.70
N GLY A 92 3.98 5.76 -0.52
CA GLY A 92 5.11 5.16 -1.24
C GLY A 92 6.47 5.43 -0.57
N GLY A 93 6.56 6.41 0.33
CA GLY A 93 7.78 6.71 1.10
C GLY A 93 7.81 6.03 2.46
N ALA A 94 6.65 5.74 3.04
CA ALA A 94 6.51 5.27 4.41
C ALA A 94 7.34 4.01 4.73
N VAL A 95 7.49 3.09 3.76
CA VAL A 95 8.30 1.88 3.95
C VAL A 95 9.79 2.15 4.18
N MET A 96 10.26 3.38 3.98
CA MET A 96 11.66 3.74 4.20
C MET A 96 11.95 4.16 5.65
N ASP A 97 10.91 4.35 6.47
CA ASP A 97 11.08 4.56 7.90
C ASP A 97 11.23 3.20 8.62
N PRO A 98 12.27 3.00 9.45
CA PRO A 98 12.48 1.74 10.15
C PRO A 98 11.32 1.27 11.03
N ARG A 99 10.50 2.18 11.58
CA ARG A 99 9.32 1.82 12.38
C ARG A 99 8.23 1.22 11.50
N SER A 100 7.96 1.83 10.35
CA SER A 100 7.03 1.29 9.35
C SER A 100 7.48 -0.07 8.85
N GLU A 101 8.78 -0.23 8.56
CA GLU A 101 9.33 -1.53 8.17
C GLU A 101 9.11 -2.60 9.25
N ALA A 102 9.43 -2.29 10.51
CA ALA A 102 9.27 -3.21 11.61
C ALA A 102 7.80 -3.59 11.85
N ALA A 103 6.90 -2.61 11.77
CA ALA A 103 5.46 -2.83 11.91
C ALA A 103 4.91 -3.72 10.79
N LEU A 104 5.30 -3.47 9.54
CA LEU A 104 4.89 -4.28 8.39
C LEU A 104 5.47 -5.70 8.43
N ALA A 105 6.75 -5.83 8.80
CA ALA A 105 7.39 -7.13 8.95
C ALA A 105 6.72 -7.94 10.07
N SER A 106 6.41 -7.31 11.20
CA SER A 106 5.67 -7.95 12.29
C SER A 106 4.27 -8.38 11.83
N TYR A 107 3.52 -7.48 11.18
CA TYR A 107 2.21 -7.80 10.63
C TYR A 107 2.26 -9.02 9.68
N ALA A 108 3.22 -9.04 8.75
CA ALA A 108 3.41 -10.16 7.83
C ALA A 108 3.79 -11.48 8.56
N ALA A 109 4.67 -11.40 9.56
CA ALA A 109 5.08 -12.56 10.36
C ALA A 109 3.94 -13.21 11.14
N HIS A 110 2.89 -12.44 11.47
CA HIS A 110 1.68 -12.95 12.13
C HIS A 110 0.58 -13.36 11.13
N GLY A 111 0.93 -13.60 9.87
CA GLY A 111 0.01 -14.06 8.82
C GLY A 111 -0.69 -12.94 8.04
N GLY A 112 -0.32 -11.68 8.30
CA GLY A 112 -0.81 -10.54 7.54
C GLY A 112 -0.38 -10.59 6.07
N VAL A 113 -1.26 -10.13 5.17
CA VAL A 113 -0.97 -10.10 3.73
C VAL A 113 -0.47 -8.72 3.31
N VAL A 114 0.74 -8.67 2.74
CA VAL A 114 1.37 -7.46 2.21
C VAL A 114 1.63 -7.64 0.72
N VAL A 115 0.93 -6.89 -0.12
CA VAL A 115 1.05 -6.96 -1.57
C VAL A 115 1.89 -5.79 -2.08
N PHE A 116 3.03 -6.10 -2.67
CA PHE A 116 3.78 -5.12 -3.46
C PHE A 116 3.17 -5.01 -4.85
N LEU A 117 2.56 -3.85 -5.12
CA LEU A 117 2.12 -3.42 -6.44
C LEU A 117 3.31 -2.79 -7.18
N ASP A 118 3.78 -3.49 -8.20
CA ASP A 118 4.92 -3.09 -8.99
C ASP A 118 4.48 -2.48 -10.32
N VAL A 119 5.24 -1.50 -10.79
CA VAL A 119 4.93 -0.76 -12.00
C VAL A 119 6.22 -0.33 -12.66
N SER A 120 6.28 -0.42 -13.98
CA SER A 120 7.41 0.13 -14.74
C SER A 120 7.27 1.64 -14.92
N LEU A 121 8.38 2.33 -15.20
CA LEU A 121 8.38 3.75 -15.53
C LEU A 121 7.42 4.07 -16.70
N ALA A 122 7.32 3.18 -17.69
CA ALA A 122 6.45 3.36 -18.84
C ALA A 122 4.97 3.48 -18.44
N HIS A 123 4.54 2.75 -17.40
CA HIS A 123 3.16 2.75 -16.92
C HIS A 123 2.93 3.72 -15.75
N ALA A 124 3.95 3.98 -14.92
CA ALA A 124 3.89 4.94 -13.83
C ALA A 124 3.92 6.38 -14.35
N GLY A 125 4.74 6.65 -15.38
CA GLY A 125 4.96 7.97 -15.98
C GLY A 125 3.69 8.79 -16.22
N PRO A 126 2.71 8.25 -16.95
CA PRO A 126 1.45 8.95 -17.22
C PRO A 126 0.60 9.22 -15.97
N ARG A 127 0.74 8.43 -14.90
CA ARG A 127 -0.12 8.47 -13.70
C ARG A 127 0.33 9.49 -12.66
N VAL A 128 1.64 9.70 -12.52
CA VAL A 128 2.21 10.50 -11.42
C VAL A 128 2.54 11.94 -11.82
N GLY A 129 1.98 12.42 -12.92
CA GLY A 129 2.15 13.83 -13.31
C GLY A 129 3.59 14.20 -13.64
N PHE A 130 4.43 13.22 -13.96
CA PHE A 130 5.75 13.39 -14.55
C PHE A 130 5.74 14.17 -15.90
N ASN A 131 4.55 14.56 -16.35
CA ASN A 131 4.27 15.31 -17.56
C ASN A 131 3.84 16.78 -17.30
N GLN A 132 3.94 17.30 -16.06
CA GLN A 132 3.71 18.73 -15.83
C GLN A 132 4.87 19.56 -16.44
N ALA A 133 4.50 20.40 -17.41
CA ALA A 133 5.35 21.22 -18.27
C ALA A 133 6.71 21.66 -17.68
N ARG A 134 7.78 20.95 -18.05
CA ARG A 134 9.08 21.56 -18.36
C ARG A 134 9.67 20.91 -19.62
N PRO A 135 9.92 21.67 -20.71
CA PRO A 135 10.66 21.16 -21.85
C PRO A 135 12.10 20.78 -21.45
N LEU A 136 12.60 19.65 -22.00
CA LEU A 136 14.01 19.20 -22.07
C LEU A 136 14.58 18.14 -21.11
N SER A 137 13.83 17.36 -20.31
CA SER A 137 14.52 16.32 -19.50
C SER A 137 13.77 15.00 -19.23
N LEU A 138 13.36 14.28 -20.28
CA LEU A 138 13.06 12.84 -20.16
C LEU A 138 14.21 12.04 -19.52
N GLY A 139 15.46 12.50 -19.68
CA GLY A 139 16.63 11.92 -19.01
C GLY A 139 16.63 12.08 -17.49
N ASN A 140 16.16 13.22 -16.96
CA ASN A 140 16.12 13.46 -15.52
C ASN A 140 15.03 12.62 -14.85
N LEU A 141 13.87 12.46 -15.48
CA LEU A 141 12.80 11.63 -14.92
C LEU A 141 13.15 10.15 -14.85
N ARG A 142 13.72 9.61 -15.93
CA ARG A 142 14.15 8.21 -15.95
C ARG A 142 15.21 7.95 -14.88
N ALA A 143 16.19 8.86 -14.76
CA ALA A 143 17.21 8.76 -13.73
C ALA A 143 16.62 8.86 -12.31
N GLN A 144 15.74 9.83 -12.04
CA GLN A 144 15.05 9.95 -10.75
C GLN A 144 14.25 8.70 -10.38
N TRP A 145 13.48 8.16 -11.35
CA TRP A 145 12.76 6.91 -11.16
C TRP A 145 13.71 5.74 -10.87
N GLN A 146 14.79 5.61 -11.63
CA GLN A 146 15.80 4.56 -11.41
C GLN A 146 16.43 4.67 -10.02
N THR A 147 16.83 5.87 -9.58
CA THR A 147 17.37 6.12 -8.25
C THR A 147 16.35 5.78 -7.16
N LEU A 148 15.11 6.25 -7.30
CA LEU A 148 14.04 5.96 -6.36
C LEU A 148 13.77 4.45 -6.27
N MET A 149 13.72 3.76 -7.40
CA MET A 149 13.43 2.33 -7.42
C MET A 149 14.60 1.48 -6.96
N ALA A 150 15.84 1.87 -7.25
CA ALA A 150 17.03 1.19 -6.75
C ALA A 150 17.06 1.19 -5.21
N ALA A 151 16.63 2.29 -4.58
CA ALA A 151 16.54 2.38 -3.13
C ALA A 151 15.32 1.62 -2.55
N ARG A 152 14.14 1.79 -3.15
CA ARG A 152 12.88 1.32 -2.53
C ARG A 152 12.50 -0.13 -2.87
N ARG A 153 12.86 -0.63 -4.07
CA ARG A 153 12.46 -1.96 -4.52
C ARG A 153 12.96 -3.09 -3.62
N PRO A 154 14.22 -3.10 -3.13
CA PRO A 154 14.66 -4.13 -2.19
C PRO A 154 13.83 -4.16 -0.91
N VAL A 155 13.40 -3.00 -0.41
CA VAL A 155 12.56 -2.87 0.78
C VAL A 155 11.15 -3.40 0.50
N TYR A 156 10.51 -2.98 -0.59
CA TYR A 156 9.20 -3.50 -0.99
C TYR A 156 9.21 -5.03 -1.12
N SER A 157 10.20 -5.57 -1.84
CA SER A 157 10.31 -7.00 -2.07
C SER A 157 10.56 -7.80 -0.78
N ARG A 158 11.27 -7.24 0.19
CA ARG A 158 11.49 -7.89 1.50
C ARG A 158 10.25 -7.88 2.38
N LEU A 159 9.46 -6.82 2.35
CA LEU A 159 8.25 -6.67 3.18
C LEU A 159 7.03 -7.40 2.59
N ALA A 160 7.02 -7.62 1.28
CA ALA A 160 5.88 -8.21 0.59
C ALA A 160 5.75 -9.72 0.83
N THR A 161 4.54 -10.17 1.11
CA THR A 161 4.18 -11.59 1.04
C THR A 161 3.78 -12.00 -0.38
N HIS A 162 3.28 -11.06 -1.18
CA HIS A 162 2.99 -11.26 -2.60
C HIS A 162 3.43 -10.07 -3.46
N HIS A 163 3.72 -10.36 -4.72
CA HIS A 163 4.16 -9.38 -5.70
C HIS A 163 3.22 -9.41 -6.92
N VAL A 164 2.70 -8.25 -7.31
CA VAL A 164 1.76 -8.12 -8.43
C VAL A 164 2.18 -6.98 -9.33
N SER A 165 2.36 -7.26 -10.62
CA SER A 165 2.60 -6.24 -11.63
C SER A 165 1.30 -5.51 -12.00
N THR A 166 1.38 -4.20 -12.15
CA THR A 166 0.28 -3.32 -12.57
C THR A 166 0.47 -2.75 -13.98
N ASP A 167 1.44 -3.30 -14.70
CA ASP A 167 1.73 -2.97 -16.09
C ASP A 167 0.66 -3.57 -17.03
N GLY A 168 0.13 -2.75 -17.94
CA GLY A 168 -0.88 -3.18 -18.91
C GLY A 168 -2.22 -3.66 -18.32
N THR A 169 -2.45 -3.48 -17.01
CA THR A 169 -3.65 -3.94 -16.32
C THR A 169 -4.49 -2.78 -15.80
N THR A 170 -5.79 -3.03 -15.69
CA THR A 170 -6.73 -2.11 -15.04
C THR A 170 -6.73 -2.34 -13.52
N PRO A 171 -7.11 -1.33 -12.71
CA PRO A 171 -7.23 -1.51 -11.26
C PRO A 171 -8.16 -2.68 -10.84
N ALA A 172 -9.23 -2.92 -11.59
CA ALA A 172 -10.15 -4.03 -11.34
C ALA A 172 -9.48 -5.40 -11.55
N GLN A 173 -8.70 -5.57 -12.62
CA GLN A 173 -7.98 -6.81 -12.88
C GLN A 173 -6.93 -7.10 -11.79
N VAL A 174 -6.23 -6.07 -11.32
CA VAL A 174 -5.28 -6.20 -10.22
C VAL A 174 -6.01 -6.55 -8.92
N ALA A 175 -7.16 -5.92 -8.65
CA ALA A 175 -7.99 -6.24 -7.49
C ALA A 175 -8.48 -7.70 -7.52
N ASP A 176 -8.93 -8.21 -8.66
CA ASP A 176 -9.31 -9.61 -8.82
C ASP A 176 -8.15 -10.57 -8.53
N GLN A 177 -6.94 -10.25 -9.03
CA GLN A 177 -5.73 -11.01 -8.77
C GLN A 177 -5.39 -11.01 -7.28
N VAL A 178 -5.44 -9.86 -6.62
CA VAL A 178 -5.19 -9.76 -5.17
C VAL A 178 -6.24 -10.53 -4.37
N ALA A 179 -7.52 -10.43 -4.73
CA ALA A 179 -8.58 -11.20 -4.07
C ALA A 179 -8.39 -12.72 -4.24
N ALA A 180 -7.87 -13.17 -5.38
CA ALA A 180 -7.52 -14.58 -5.58
C ALA A 180 -6.38 -15.03 -4.65
N LEU A 181 -5.35 -14.20 -4.47
CA LEU A 181 -4.27 -14.46 -3.52
C LEU A 181 -4.80 -14.59 -2.08
N LEU A 182 -5.66 -13.66 -1.65
CA LEU A 182 -6.26 -13.69 -0.30
C LEU A 182 -7.05 -14.99 -0.05
N ARG A 183 -7.81 -15.46 -1.04
CA ARG A 183 -8.56 -16.73 -0.94
C ARG A 183 -7.63 -17.93 -0.80
N ALA A 184 -6.52 -17.95 -1.54
CA ALA A 184 -5.53 -19.03 -1.48
C ALA A 184 -4.81 -19.07 -0.12
N THR A 185 -4.47 -17.91 0.45
CA THR A 185 -3.82 -17.81 1.77
C THR A 185 -4.77 -18.24 2.90
N THR A 186 -6.08 -17.99 2.77
CA THR A 186 -7.09 -18.42 3.75
C THR A 186 -7.34 -19.94 3.71
N HIS A 187 -7.09 -20.60 2.58
CA HIS A 187 -7.34 -22.05 2.38
C HIS A 187 -6.07 -22.91 2.50
N ALA A 188 -4.94 -22.37 2.96
CA ALA A 188 -3.76 -23.19 3.21
C ALA A 188 -4.04 -24.20 4.35
N PRO A 189 -3.79 -25.51 4.17
CA PRO A 189 -4.07 -26.50 5.21
C PRO A 189 -3.18 -26.25 6.43
N GLU A 190 -3.78 -26.18 7.62
CA GLU A 190 -3.03 -26.31 8.87
C GLU A 190 -2.26 -27.64 8.82
N ALA A 191 -0.93 -27.56 8.84
CA ALA A 191 -0.10 -28.75 8.96
C ALA A 191 -0.48 -29.49 10.27
N PRO A 192 -0.54 -30.83 10.27
CA PRO A 192 -0.83 -31.58 11.49
C PRO A 192 0.18 -31.20 12.56
N ARG A 193 -0.30 -30.75 13.73
CA ARG A 193 0.54 -30.64 14.92
C ARG A 193 0.81 -32.06 15.41
N GLU A 194 2.05 -32.51 15.29
CA GLU A 194 2.55 -33.72 15.97
C GLU A 194 2.79 -33.47 17.46
#